data_AF-A0A6N6KKR4-F1
#
_entry.id   AF-A0A6N6KKR4-F1
#
_cell.length_a   1.000
_cell.length_b   1.000
_cell.length_c   1.000
_cell.angle_alpha   90.00
_cell.angle_beta   90.00
_cell.angle_gamma   90.00
#
_symmetry.space_group_name_H-M   'P 1'
#
loop_
_entity.id
_entity.type
_entity.pdbx_description
1 polymer ?
#
loop_
_entity_poly.entity_id
_entity_poly.type
_entity_poly.pdbx_seq_one_letter_code
_entity_poly.pdbx_strand_id
1 'polypeptide(L)'
;MQEEKKSKPKKGFVDFIAKFPEIDLPVSLTEEARHLFSLRNKPIPDELIHAFIMPTEDEEMDEFSEFMACFQLPGTGAFHALVYWRAGLMNYQYNLITFNKKGEFIDKRVIAGTYVEGENITQSIATIQENFQIVIASGQSDADEELFDAASSTTYILEILLDGSIRNL
;
A
#
# COMPACT_ATOMS: atom_id res chain seq x y z
N MET A 1 -0.33 -36.64 -15.72
CA MET A 1 0.44 -35.90 -14.71
C MET A 1 1.31 -34.91 -15.47
N GLN A 2 0.93 -33.63 -15.52
CA GLN A 2 1.77 -32.59 -16.11
C GLN A 2 2.63 -32.02 -14.98
N GLU A 3 3.95 -32.09 -15.11
CA GLU A 3 4.89 -31.34 -14.28
C GLU A 3 4.56 -29.84 -14.43
N GLU A 4 4.08 -29.21 -13.36
CA GLU A 4 4.12 -27.76 -13.26
C GLU A 4 5.57 -27.31 -13.37
N LYS A 5 5.95 -26.79 -14.54
CA LYS A 5 7.22 -26.12 -14.74
C LYS A 5 7.36 -25.04 -13.68
N LYS A 6 8.32 -25.20 -12.77
CA LYS A 6 8.77 -24.15 -11.85
C LYS A 6 9.24 -22.94 -12.67
N SER A 7 8.31 -22.04 -12.98
CA SER A 7 8.60 -20.78 -13.66
C SER A 7 9.40 -19.89 -12.73
N LYS A 8 10.51 -19.35 -13.22
CA LYS A 8 11.33 -18.40 -12.46
C LYS A 8 10.55 -17.10 -12.24
N PRO A 9 10.77 -16.39 -11.11
CA PRO A 9 10.20 -15.08 -10.89
C PRO A 9 10.67 -14.07 -11.94
N LYS A 10 9.85 -13.05 -12.20
CA LYS A 10 10.16 -11.92 -13.08
C LYS A 10 11.49 -11.29 -12.65
N LYS A 11 12.32 -10.91 -13.63
CA LYS A 11 13.64 -10.31 -13.37
C LYS A 11 13.49 -9.09 -12.45
N GLY A 12 14.32 -9.01 -11.40
CA GLY A 12 14.30 -7.92 -10.42
C GLY A 12 13.26 -8.05 -9.31
N PHE A 13 12.36 -9.05 -9.36
CA PHE A 13 11.29 -9.17 -8.36
C PHE A 13 11.81 -9.48 -6.96
N VAL A 14 12.84 -10.33 -6.86
CA VAL A 14 13.50 -10.63 -5.58
C VAL A 14 14.14 -9.37 -4.99
N ASP A 15 14.81 -8.57 -5.83
CA ASP A 15 15.42 -7.30 -5.41
C ASP A 15 14.38 -6.26 -4.99
N PHE A 16 13.20 -6.30 -5.62
CA PHE A 16 12.05 -5.48 -5.26
C PHE A 16 11.48 -5.87 -3.89
N ILE A 17 11.16 -7.14 -3.65
CA ILE A 17 10.69 -7.61 -2.34
C ILE A 17 11.70 -7.28 -1.24
N ALA A 18 13.01 -7.41 -1.52
CA ALA A 18 14.06 -7.12 -0.54
C ALA A 18 14.11 -5.65 -0.07
N LYS A 19 13.39 -4.73 -0.72
CA LYS A 19 13.23 -3.34 -0.24
C LYS A 19 12.24 -3.21 0.91
N PHE A 20 11.39 -4.21 1.11
CA PHE A 20 10.30 -4.20 2.08
C PHE A 20 10.69 -5.07 3.28
N PRO A 21 11.11 -4.48 4.41
CA PRO A 21 11.34 -5.27 5.62
C PRO A 21 10.03 -5.92 6.08
N GLU A 22 10.11 -7.11 6.67
CA GLU A 22 8.96 -7.68 7.38
C GLU A 22 8.64 -6.85 8.63
N ILE A 23 7.36 -6.80 9.01
CA ILE A 23 6.88 -6.10 10.20
C ILE A 23 6.02 -7.03 11.05
N ASP A 24 6.00 -6.78 12.36
CA ASP A 24 5.09 -7.45 13.27
C ASP A 24 3.67 -6.88 13.14
N LEU A 25 2.67 -7.76 13.25
CA LEU A 25 1.26 -7.39 13.28
C LEU A 25 0.73 -7.42 14.72
N PRO A 26 -0.28 -6.60 15.07
CA PRO A 26 -0.92 -5.60 14.20
C PRO A 26 -0.04 -4.35 13.98
N VAL A 27 -0.26 -3.67 12.86
CA VAL A 27 0.44 -2.41 12.53
C VAL A 27 -0.56 -1.33 12.14
N SER A 28 -0.34 -0.11 12.65
CA SER A 28 -1.13 1.07 12.30
C SER A 28 -0.35 2.00 11.37
N LEU A 29 -1.01 2.42 10.30
CA LEU A 29 -0.55 3.40 9.32
C LEU A 29 -1.20 4.74 9.64
N THR A 30 -0.50 5.53 10.45
CA THR A 30 -0.87 6.92 10.76
C THR A 30 0.04 7.90 10.00
N GLU A 31 -0.22 9.20 10.13
CA GLU A 31 0.64 10.23 9.57
C GLU A 31 2.06 10.19 10.19
N GLU A 32 2.17 9.93 11.50
CA GLU A 32 3.45 9.81 12.21
C GLU A 32 4.25 8.59 11.76
N ALA A 33 3.57 7.50 11.39
CA ALA A 33 4.23 6.29 10.89
C ALA A 33 5.07 6.60 9.64
N ARG A 34 4.67 7.59 8.84
CA ARG A 34 5.41 8.04 7.64
C ARG A 34 6.80 8.50 8.00
N HIS A 35 6.92 9.31 9.07
CA HIS A 35 8.21 9.81 9.51
C HIS A 35 9.13 8.65 9.91
N LEU A 36 8.60 7.66 10.63
CA LEU A 36 9.36 6.47 11.03
C LEU A 36 9.83 5.63 9.84
N PHE A 37 8.99 5.44 8.81
CA PHE A 37 9.39 4.74 7.59
C PHE A 37 10.43 5.54 6.81
N SER A 38 10.27 6.85 6.67
CA SER A 38 11.22 7.72 5.95
C SER A 38 12.63 7.75 6.55
N LEU A 39 12.74 7.57 7.87
CA LEU A 39 14.03 7.52 8.55
C LEU A 39 14.76 6.19 8.35
N ARG A 40 14.02 5.10 8.09
CA ARG A 40 14.56 3.73 8.09
C ARG A 40 14.67 3.12 6.71
N ASN A 41 13.76 3.49 5.80
CA ASN A 41 13.61 2.83 4.53
C ASN A 41 14.18 3.69 3.40
N LYS A 42 14.86 3.01 2.47
CA LYS A 42 15.44 3.67 1.29
C LYS A 42 14.36 3.87 0.23
N PRO A 43 14.46 4.93 -0.59
CA PRO A 43 13.64 5.06 -1.80
C PRO A 43 13.71 3.79 -2.66
N ILE A 44 12.60 3.49 -3.33
CA ILE A 44 12.56 2.38 -4.28
C ILE A 44 13.31 2.84 -5.54
N PRO A 45 14.30 2.09 -6.05
CA PRO A 45 14.97 2.46 -7.30
C PRO A 45 13.98 2.54 -8.47
N ASP A 46 14.14 3.55 -9.33
CA ASP A 46 13.26 3.81 -10.48
C ASP A 46 13.03 2.58 -11.36
N GLU A 47 14.09 1.81 -11.64
CA GLU A 47 13.99 0.57 -12.43
C GLU A 47 12.96 -0.43 -11.84
N LEU A 48 12.85 -0.50 -10.51
CA LEU A 48 11.90 -1.39 -9.84
C LEU A 48 10.49 -0.77 -9.78
N ILE A 49 10.39 0.56 -9.63
CA ILE A 49 9.12 1.29 -9.74
C ILE A 49 8.50 1.05 -11.12
N HIS A 50 9.26 1.28 -12.20
CA HIS A 50 8.83 1.05 -13.57
C HIS A 50 8.46 -0.41 -13.85
N ALA A 51 9.14 -1.37 -13.22
CA ALA A 51 8.92 -2.79 -13.47
C ALA A 51 7.71 -3.40 -12.73
N PHE A 52 7.38 -2.87 -11.54
CA PHE A 52 6.44 -3.51 -10.62
C PHE A 52 5.33 -2.59 -10.08
N ILE A 53 5.56 -1.28 -9.93
CA ILE A 53 4.55 -0.35 -9.41
C ILE A 53 3.78 0.31 -10.55
N MET A 54 4.48 0.97 -11.47
CA MET A 54 3.87 1.68 -12.59
C MET A 54 2.85 0.87 -13.41
N PRO A 55 3.09 -0.42 -13.73
CA PRO A 55 2.11 -1.22 -14.48
C PRO A 55 0.79 -1.47 -13.75
N THR A 56 0.69 -1.05 -12.49
CA THR A 56 -0.47 -1.24 -11.61
C THR A 56 -1.15 0.07 -11.23
N GLU A 57 -0.62 1.21 -11.68
CA GLU A 57 -1.23 2.52 -11.53
C GLU A 57 -2.21 2.78 -12.68
N ASP A 58 -3.41 3.26 -12.36
CA ASP A 58 -4.45 3.59 -13.35
C ASP A 58 -4.20 4.94 -14.04
N GLU A 59 -3.32 5.76 -13.46
CA GLU A 59 -3.00 7.10 -13.93
C GLU A 59 -1.51 7.23 -14.24
N GLU A 60 -1.18 8.05 -15.24
CA GLU A 60 0.21 8.44 -15.48
C GLU A 60 0.75 9.17 -14.25
N MET A 61 1.86 8.67 -13.72
CA MET A 61 2.53 9.31 -12.59
C MET A 61 3.09 10.67 -13.01
N ASP A 62 2.89 11.67 -12.15
CA ASP A 62 3.54 12.96 -12.33
C ASP A 62 5.06 12.84 -12.06
N GLU A 63 5.83 13.80 -12.57
CA GLU A 63 7.28 13.88 -12.36
C GLU A 63 7.67 14.16 -10.89
N PHE A 64 6.69 14.47 -10.04
CA PHE A 64 6.85 14.77 -8.62
C PHE A 64 6.50 13.56 -7.74
N SER A 65 6.17 12.41 -8.34
CA SER A 65 5.70 11.25 -7.60
C SER A 65 6.88 10.51 -6.95
N GLU A 66 6.88 10.44 -5.62
CA GLU A 66 7.90 9.73 -4.84
C GLU A 66 7.36 8.40 -4.30
N PHE A 67 8.21 7.37 -4.32
CA PHE A 67 7.86 6.03 -3.83
C PHE A 67 8.83 5.55 -2.77
N MET A 68 8.27 5.09 -1.67
CA MET A 68 9.04 4.57 -0.55
C MET A 68 8.49 3.21 -0.13
N ALA A 69 9.36 2.21 -0.03
CA ALA A 69 8.99 0.93 0.54
C ALA A 69 8.70 1.11 2.04
N CYS A 70 7.58 0.59 2.54
CA CYS A 70 7.27 0.59 3.97
C CYS A 70 7.63 -0.76 4.60
N PHE A 71 6.89 -1.81 4.24
CA PHE A 71 7.09 -3.15 4.78
C PHE A 71 6.37 -4.20 3.94
N GLN A 72 6.65 -5.48 4.20
CA GLN A 72 5.89 -6.60 3.70
C GLN A 72 5.16 -7.32 4.85
N LEU A 73 3.98 -7.86 4.59
CA LEU A 73 3.24 -8.63 5.59
C LEU A 73 3.86 -10.04 5.73
N PRO A 74 4.09 -10.51 6.96
CA PRO A 74 4.57 -11.88 7.18
C PRO A 74 3.45 -12.90 6.92
N GLY A 75 3.80 -14.17 6.76
CA GLY A 75 2.82 -15.27 6.80
C GLY A 75 1.89 -15.40 5.58
N THR A 76 2.12 -14.67 4.49
CA THR A 76 1.26 -14.70 3.28
C THR A 76 1.37 -15.98 2.46
N GLY A 77 2.39 -16.80 2.68
CA GLY A 77 2.52 -18.17 2.13
C GLY A 77 2.58 -18.25 0.60
N ALA A 78 1.44 -18.12 -0.08
CA ALA A 78 1.24 -18.26 -1.52
C ALA A 78 1.50 -16.97 -2.33
N PHE A 79 1.47 -15.80 -1.70
CA PHE A 79 1.68 -14.50 -2.35
C PHE A 79 2.65 -13.63 -1.54
N HIS A 80 2.92 -12.42 -2.01
CA HIS A 80 3.61 -11.36 -1.29
C HIS A 80 2.66 -10.18 -1.16
N ALA A 81 2.51 -9.63 0.03
CA ALA A 81 1.78 -8.39 0.29
C ALA A 81 2.75 -7.33 0.74
N LEU A 82 2.84 -6.25 -0.03
CA LEU A 82 3.79 -5.17 0.15
C LEU A 82 3.02 -3.87 0.40
N VAL A 83 3.49 -3.08 1.36
CA VAL A 83 2.99 -1.72 1.60
C VAL A 83 4.07 -0.74 1.17
N TYR A 84 3.73 0.17 0.27
CA TYR A 84 4.55 1.31 -0.08
C TYR A 84 3.79 2.61 0.16
N TRP A 85 4.55 3.68 0.41
CA TRP A 85 4.03 5.03 0.44
C TRP A 85 4.30 5.72 -0.89
N ARG A 86 3.30 6.43 -1.40
CA ARG A 86 3.35 7.27 -2.59
C ARG A 86 3.09 8.71 -2.19
N ALA A 87 3.99 9.61 -2.54
CA ALA A 87 3.75 11.05 -2.54
C ALA A 87 3.43 11.50 -3.97
N GLY A 88 2.46 12.38 -4.11
CA GLY A 88 2.20 13.19 -5.28
C GLY A 88 1.72 14.58 -4.84
N LEU A 89 1.31 15.42 -5.79
CA LEU A 89 0.83 16.76 -5.45
C LEU A 89 -0.46 16.68 -4.59
N MET A 90 -0.37 17.12 -3.33
CA MET A 90 -1.46 17.09 -2.34
C MET A 90 -2.07 15.70 -2.08
N ASN A 91 -1.40 14.64 -2.51
CA ASN A 91 -1.88 13.25 -2.42
C ASN A 91 -0.78 12.36 -1.84
N TYR A 92 -1.00 11.84 -0.64
CA TYR A 92 -0.05 11.06 0.13
C TYR A 92 -0.70 9.76 0.58
N GLN A 93 -0.31 8.62 0.00
CA GLN A 93 -1.08 7.39 0.13
C GLN A 93 -0.21 6.21 0.51
N TYR A 94 -0.68 5.41 1.47
CA TYR A 94 -0.21 4.05 1.67
C TYR A 94 -0.98 3.10 0.76
N ASN A 95 -0.24 2.43 -0.11
CA ASN A 95 -0.74 1.45 -1.05
C ASN A 95 -0.34 0.05 -0.59
N LEU A 96 -1.34 -0.82 -0.44
CA LEU A 96 -1.15 -2.25 -0.30
C LEU A 96 -1.24 -2.88 -1.68
N ILE A 97 -0.20 -3.62 -2.07
CA ILE A 97 -0.11 -4.32 -3.34
C ILE A 97 0.24 -5.78 -3.12
N THR A 98 -0.40 -6.68 -3.88
CA THR A 98 -0.16 -8.12 -3.80
C THR A 98 0.38 -8.68 -5.12
N PHE A 99 1.34 -9.60 -4.99
CA PHE A 99 1.96 -10.30 -6.12
C PHE A 99 2.04 -11.79 -5.81
N ASN A 100 1.90 -12.63 -6.84
CA ASN A 100 2.18 -14.05 -6.66
C ASN A 100 3.70 -14.31 -6.56
N LYS A 101 4.10 -15.56 -6.30
CA LYS A 101 5.53 -15.93 -6.19
C LYS A 101 6.36 -15.71 -7.46
N LYS A 102 5.72 -15.46 -8.61
CA LYS A 102 6.39 -15.16 -9.87
C LYS A 102 6.58 -13.66 -10.10
N GLY A 103 6.01 -12.80 -9.24
CA GLY A 103 6.02 -11.35 -9.44
C GLY A 103 4.97 -10.87 -10.43
N GLU A 104 3.89 -11.65 -10.61
CA GLU A 104 2.71 -11.22 -11.35
C GLU A 104 1.76 -10.51 -10.37
N PHE A 105 1.27 -9.36 -10.78
CA PHE A 105 0.32 -8.54 -10.02
C PHE A 105 -0.97 -9.32 -9.74
N ILE A 106 -1.50 -9.19 -8.53
CA ILE A 106 -2.79 -9.77 -8.12
C ILE A 106 -3.82 -8.67 -7.86
N ASP A 107 -3.56 -7.79 -6.88
CA ASP A 107 -4.50 -6.72 -6.50
C ASP A 107 -3.76 -5.53 -5.85
N LYS A 108 -4.41 -4.37 -5.81
CA LYS A 108 -3.94 -3.14 -5.16
C LYS A 108 -5.07 -2.36 -4.51
N ARG A 109 -4.82 -1.83 -3.31
CA ARG A 109 -5.71 -0.86 -2.65
C ARG A 109 -4.92 0.24 -1.97
N VAL A 110 -5.43 1.47 -2.06
CA VAL A 110 -5.06 2.55 -1.13
C VAL A 110 -5.74 2.21 0.19
N ILE A 111 -4.96 2.12 1.27
CA ILE A 111 -5.46 1.71 2.58
C ILE A 111 -5.42 2.82 3.62
N ALA A 112 -4.55 3.82 3.48
CA ALA A 112 -4.47 4.97 4.37
C ALA A 112 -3.83 6.16 3.64
N GLY A 113 -3.97 7.36 4.18
CA GLY A 113 -3.31 8.55 3.66
C GLY A 113 -4.16 9.81 3.65
N THR A 114 -3.70 10.80 2.91
CA THR A 114 -4.41 12.06 2.67
C THR A 114 -4.53 12.27 1.17
N TYR A 115 -5.72 12.58 0.70
CA TYR A 115 -5.92 12.99 -0.69
C TYR A 115 -6.94 14.13 -0.76
N VAL A 116 -6.76 15.00 -1.75
CA VAL A 116 -7.62 16.16 -1.97
C VAL A 116 -8.42 15.95 -3.24
N GLU A 117 -9.74 16.05 -3.13
CA GLU A 117 -10.66 16.00 -4.26
C GLU A 117 -11.53 17.26 -4.27
N GLY A 118 -11.19 18.19 -5.17
CA GLY A 118 -11.80 19.52 -5.19
C GLY A 118 -11.46 20.32 -3.94
N GLU A 119 -12.49 20.68 -3.18
CA GLU A 119 -12.38 21.41 -1.90
C GLU A 119 -12.35 20.46 -0.69
N ASN A 120 -12.49 19.15 -0.89
CA ASN A 120 -12.53 18.19 0.22
C ASN A 120 -11.16 17.55 0.44
N ILE A 121 -10.70 17.55 1.70
CA ILE A 121 -9.56 16.78 2.16
C ILE A 121 -10.08 15.51 2.82
N THR A 122 -9.68 14.35 2.31
CA THR A 122 -9.95 13.07 2.95
C THR A 122 -8.68 12.58 3.64
N GLN A 123 -8.78 12.26 4.93
CA GLN A 123 -7.70 11.67 5.71
C GLN A 123 -8.13 10.31 6.25
N SER A 124 -7.28 9.30 6.07
CA SER A 124 -7.54 7.95 6.55
C SER A 124 -6.35 7.33 7.25
N ILE A 125 -6.65 6.55 8.28
CA ILE A 125 -5.70 5.69 8.98
C ILE A 125 -6.13 4.23 8.82
N ALA A 126 -5.15 3.33 8.74
CA ALA A 126 -5.41 1.90 8.67
C ALA A 126 -4.73 1.15 9.80
N THR A 127 -5.40 0.13 10.32
CA THR A 127 -4.78 -0.90 11.15
C THR A 127 -4.90 -2.25 10.46
N ILE A 128 -3.75 -2.84 10.12
CA ILE A 128 -3.65 -4.19 9.57
C ILE A 128 -3.52 -5.16 10.75
N GLN A 129 -4.47 -6.07 10.87
CA GLN A 129 -4.58 -7.04 11.94
C GLN A 129 -3.84 -8.35 11.60
N GLU A 130 -3.57 -9.18 12.61
CA GLU A 130 -2.90 -10.49 12.45
C GLU A 130 -3.64 -11.46 11.52
N ASN A 131 -4.96 -11.32 11.39
CA ASN A 131 -5.80 -12.12 10.49
C ASN A 131 -5.92 -11.54 9.08
N PHE A 132 -5.08 -10.55 8.72
CA PHE A 132 -5.11 -9.81 7.45
C PHE A 132 -6.40 -9.02 7.17
N GLN A 133 -7.21 -8.75 8.19
CA GLN A 133 -8.22 -7.71 8.10
C GLN A 133 -7.55 -6.33 8.24
N ILE A 134 -8.03 -5.37 7.47
CA ILE A 134 -7.55 -3.99 7.49
C ILE A 134 -8.74 -3.12 7.88
N VAL A 135 -8.68 -2.55 9.07
CA VAL A 135 -9.70 -1.60 9.52
C VAL A 135 -9.23 -0.21 9.12
N ILE A 136 -10.03 0.49 8.32
CA ILE A 136 -9.73 1.82 7.83
C ILE A 136 -10.75 2.80 8.38
N ALA A 137 -10.27 3.81 9.09
CA ALA A 137 -11.08 4.93 9.55
C ALA A 137 -10.73 6.16 8.70
N SER A 138 -11.72 6.78 8.09
CA SER A 138 -11.57 7.94 7.20
C SER A 138 -12.44 9.09 7.68
N GLY A 139 -11.90 10.30 7.74
CA GLY A 139 -12.63 11.54 7.96
C GLY A 139 -12.51 12.46 6.75
N GLN A 140 -13.48 13.36 6.58
CA GLN A 140 -13.44 14.41 5.56
C GLN A 140 -13.52 15.77 6.24
N SER A 141 -12.75 16.73 5.74
CA SER A 141 -12.83 18.14 6.12
C SER A 141 -12.80 19.01 4.86
N ASP A 142 -13.35 20.22 4.97
CA ASP A 142 -13.18 21.23 3.95
C ASP A 142 -11.72 21.72 3.93
N ALA A 143 -11.15 22.00 2.76
CA ALA A 143 -9.78 22.46 2.61
C ALA A 143 -9.56 23.86 3.21
N ASP A 144 -10.62 24.65 3.36
CA ASP A 144 -10.61 25.99 3.94
C ASP A 144 -10.98 26.02 5.44
N GLU A 145 -11.45 24.91 6.03
CA GLU A 145 -11.77 24.82 7.46
C GLU A 145 -10.71 24.04 8.26
N GLU A 146 -10.11 24.68 9.27
CA GLU A 146 -9.10 24.06 10.17
C GLU A 146 -9.66 22.96 11.11
N LEU A 147 -10.98 22.70 11.08
CA LEU A 147 -11.65 21.83 12.04
C LEU A 147 -12.00 20.47 11.43
N PHE A 148 -11.25 19.45 11.82
CA PHE A 148 -11.58 18.04 11.58
C PHE A 148 -12.93 17.69 12.25
N ASP A 149 -13.94 17.31 11.47
CA ASP A 149 -15.21 16.83 11.99
C ASP A 149 -15.18 15.32 12.23
N ALA A 150 -14.92 14.92 13.48
CA ALA A 150 -14.96 13.52 13.91
C ALA A 150 -16.33 12.85 13.68
N ALA A 151 -17.43 13.62 13.61
CA ALA A 151 -18.76 13.10 13.35
C ALA A 151 -18.95 12.61 11.90
N SER A 152 -18.09 13.03 10.96
CA SER A 152 -18.09 12.58 9.57
C SER A 152 -17.32 11.27 9.33
N SER A 153 -16.68 10.72 10.38
CA SER A 153 -15.79 9.58 10.22
C SER A 153 -16.52 8.30 9.79
N THR A 154 -16.06 7.71 8.69
CA THR A 154 -16.55 6.44 8.18
C THR A 154 -15.50 5.37 8.38
N THR A 155 -15.92 4.21 8.87
CA THR A 155 -15.07 3.03 9.01
C THR A 155 -15.46 1.99 7.97
N TYR A 156 -14.48 1.46 7.25
CA TYR A 156 -14.65 0.33 6.35
C TYR A 156 -13.57 -0.72 6.61
N ILE A 157 -13.87 -1.97 6.24
CA ILE A 157 -13.00 -3.11 6.50
C ILE A 157 -12.64 -3.77 5.18
N LEU A 158 -11.34 -3.99 4.98
CA LEU A 158 -10.82 -4.83 3.91
C LEU A 158 -10.35 -6.18 4.48
N GLU A 159 -10.35 -7.20 3.64
CA GLU A 159 -9.74 -8.48 3.92
C GLU A 159 -8.82 -8.87 2.77
N ILE A 160 -7.60 -9.34 3.11
CA ILE A 160 -6.71 -9.99 2.15
C ILE A 160 -6.99 -11.49 2.17
N LEU A 161 -7.41 -12.04 1.03
CA LEU A 161 -7.71 -13.46 0.90
C LEU A 161 -6.45 -14.30 0.69
N LEU A 162 -6.59 -15.62 0.83
CA LEU A 162 -5.49 -16.58 0.68
C LEU A 162 -4.88 -16.61 -0.74
N ASP A 163 -5.61 -16.14 -1.75
CA ASP A 163 -5.13 -15.99 -3.13
C ASP A 163 -4.44 -14.64 -3.38
N GLY A 164 -4.40 -13.76 -2.38
CA GLY A 164 -3.84 -12.41 -2.47
C GLY A 164 -4.82 -11.34 -2.96
N SER A 165 -6.07 -11.68 -3.29
CA SER A 165 -7.09 -10.68 -3.65
C SER A 165 -7.57 -9.88 -2.43
N ILE A 166 -7.98 -8.63 -2.63
CA ILE A 166 -8.39 -7.71 -1.56
C ILE A 166 -9.86 -7.34 -1.74
N ARG A 167 -10.67 -7.57 -0.70
CA ARG A 167 -12.12 -7.33 -0.75
C ARG A 167 -12.59 -6.40 0.36
N ASN A 168 -13.59 -5.57 0.05
CA ASN A 168 -14.39 -4.90 1.06
C ASN A 168 -15.34 -5.92 1.72
N LEU A 169 -15.50 -5.83 3.04
CA LEU A 169 -16.48 -6.60 3.81
C LEU A 169 -17.81 -5.85 3.97
#